data_AF-A0A970X4W0-F1
#
_entry.id   AF-A0A970X4W0-F1
#
_cell.length_a   1.000
_cell.length_b   1.000
_cell.length_c   1.000
_cell.angle_alpha   90.00
_cell.angle_beta   90.00
_cell.angle_gamma   90.00
#
_symmetry.space_group_name_H-M   'P 1'
#
loop_
_entity.id
_entity.type
_entity.pdbx_description
1 polymer ?
#
loop_
_entity_poly.entity_id
_entity_poly.type
_entity_poly.pdbx_seq_one_letter_code
_entity_poly.pdbx_strand_id
1 'polypeptide(L)'
;MASLICGERYMAWQTTPGSNTAHPPFWSQPLPAPPKPGILPKAAFDAINAGTHTDAVTIKVTGNTTETATATLNASGQGSTDYTDITMYPLVPGVSISGSVAGPLVNLNGADNVTIDGRLNATGSTIDLTFNNTNTGTGAITLQWNNGATNNTVQYCTLLGGGGTASNSTVFFGSSGSNSNNTLANNAITNNGSRRVNALYSVGGANADNVLSNNAFFDTWSTSATSYSINLGSGSTSWNLSGNSFYETTTYNPGGAYSYYGIHINNTSGQGYSLTGNFFGGRALAAGGSAMSIGQSSLQSITLIPVFLNVGSTTATTIQDNYIRNITYRSASATPFYGFKLDGGAVNLGTVSSNALGDTTGTASVIVTATNTAATSYGVHIQSTADVSVHNMRMGALTLANASSSNAHSFFGIYKTWGAGTLSLQANTIGSLGTPASINCSSTATGNEQALVGVYTQATGTAVLESNTVANLRNQTTRDNANAYVAGLQMGATSTTTLSKNLIYGLSCASTGSNNLVAGIYTTFSSSTGSLLATNNIVSLGANLSNPLYGVYGVYNLSNAPETYYHNTISLTPT
;
A
#
# COMPACT_ATOMS: atom_id res chain seq x y z
N MET A 1 8.91 43.01 -23.18
CA MET A 1 7.96 43.83 -22.42
C MET A 1 6.74 44.05 -23.31
N ALA A 2 5.55 43.75 -22.78
CA ALA A 2 4.16 44.09 -23.17
C ALA A 2 3.96 44.87 -24.50
N SER A 3 2.97 44.61 -25.35
CA SER A 3 1.62 44.03 -25.21
C SER A 3 1.04 44.01 -26.64
N LEU A 4 0.33 42.96 -27.04
CA LEU A 4 -0.58 43.06 -28.19
C LEU A 4 -1.98 42.60 -27.79
N ILE A 5 -2.86 43.60 -27.68
CA ILE A 5 -4.30 43.49 -27.54
C ILE A 5 -4.85 43.03 -28.90
N CYS A 6 -5.48 41.87 -28.96
CA CYS A 6 -6.31 41.49 -30.10
C CYS A 6 -7.72 42.04 -29.85
N GLY A 7 -8.20 42.88 -30.77
CA GLY A 7 -9.43 43.63 -30.65
C GLY A 7 -10.68 42.83 -30.99
N GLU A 8 -11.74 43.03 -30.21
CA GLU A 8 -13.09 42.62 -30.57
C GLU A 8 -13.80 43.77 -31.29
N ARG A 9 -14.31 43.50 -32.50
CA ARG A 9 -15.34 44.33 -33.15
C ARG A 9 -16.69 43.67 -32.93
N TYR A 10 -17.63 44.37 -32.31
CA TYR A 10 -19.06 44.07 -32.43
C TYR A 10 -19.79 45.28 -32.98
N MET A 11 -20.44 45.10 -34.13
CA MET A 11 -21.41 46.02 -34.72
C MET A 11 -22.75 45.82 -34.01
N ALA A 12 -23.32 46.89 -33.46
CA ALA A 12 -24.72 46.92 -33.05
C ALA A 12 -25.55 47.64 -34.12
N TRP A 13 -26.59 46.98 -34.62
CA TRP A 13 -27.58 47.56 -35.53
C TRP A 13 -28.46 48.56 -34.77
N GLN A 14 -28.58 49.76 -35.35
CA GLN A 14 -29.44 50.85 -34.90
C GLN A 14 -30.80 50.75 -35.61
N THR A 15 -31.91 50.84 -34.87
CA THR A 15 -33.20 51.33 -35.41
C THR A 15 -33.84 52.27 -34.37
N THR A 16 -34.36 53.40 -34.85
CA THR A 16 -34.83 54.61 -34.12
C THR A 16 -36.37 54.61 -33.94
N PRO A 17 -37.05 55.69 -33.49
CA PRO A 17 -37.16 56.18 -32.10
C PRO A 17 -38.62 56.44 -31.64
N GLY A 18 -38.84 56.64 -30.32
CA GLY A 18 -40.16 57.04 -29.79
C GLY A 18 -40.12 57.74 -28.42
N SER A 19 -40.18 59.08 -28.46
CA SER A 19 -40.73 60.08 -27.52
C SER A 19 -40.59 60.00 -25.97
N ASN A 20 -40.05 61.12 -25.43
CA ASN A 20 -40.51 61.92 -24.26
C ASN A 20 -40.41 61.38 -22.82
N THR A 21 -39.44 61.88 -22.05
CA THR A 21 -39.53 62.96 -21.02
C THR A 21 -38.39 62.88 -20.01
N ALA A 22 -37.94 64.04 -19.53
CA ALA A 22 -36.69 64.27 -18.83
C ALA A 22 -36.68 63.87 -17.34
N HIS A 23 -35.59 63.24 -16.90
CA HIS A 23 -35.02 63.33 -15.54
C HIS A 23 -33.48 63.17 -15.65
N PRO A 24 -32.67 63.82 -14.79
CA PRO A 24 -31.21 63.83 -14.94
C PRO A 24 -30.62 62.44 -14.60
N PRO A 25 -29.60 61.94 -15.33
CA PRO A 25 -29.07 60.61 -15.08
C PRO A 25 -28.18 60.64 -13.84
N PHE A 26 -28.62 59.92 -12.80
CA PHE A 26 -27.68 59.35 -11.83
C PHE A 26 -26.70 58.47 -12.61
N TRP A 27 -25.41 58.77 -12.50
CA TRP A 27 -24.35 57.90 -12.97
C TRP A 27 -24.33 56.66 -12.07
N SER A 28 -25.13 55.64 -12.39
CA SER A 28 -24.90 54.30 -11.89
C SER A 28 -23.68 53.75 -12.61
N GLN A 29 -22.58 53.55 -11.88
CA GLN A 29 -21.50 52.71 -12.40
C GLN A 29 -22.09 51.35 -12.83
N PRO A 30 -21.63 50.75 -13.93
CA PRO A 30 -22.07 49.41 -14.28
C PRO A 30 -21.75 48.49 -13.11
N LEU A 31 -22.74 47.73 -12.65
CA LEU A 31 -22.49 46.60 -11.77
C LEU A 31 -21.39 45.74 -12.42
N PRO A 32 -20.39 45.25 -11.67
CA PRO A 32 -19.41 44.32 -12.21
C PRO A 32 -20.14 43.19 -12.92
N ALA A 33 -19.74 42.90 -14.16
CA ALA A 33 -20.28 41.77 -14.89
C ALA A 33 -20.21 40.53 -13.98
N PRO A 34 -21.27 39.71 -13.91
CA PRO A 34 -21.19 38.46 -13.17
C PRO A 34 -19.96 37.68 -13.67
N PRO A 35 -19.20 37.02 -12.78
CA PRO A 35 -18.03 36.27 -13.18
C PRO A 35 -18.40 35.34 -14.33
N LYS A 36 -17.65 35.42 -15.43
CA LYS A 36 -17.85 34.53 -16.60
C LYS A 36 -17.89 33.09 -16.07
N PRO A 37 -18.82 32.23 -16.56
CA PRO A 37 -18.79 30.81 -16.25
C PRO A 37 -17.36 30.29 -16.47
N GLY A 38 -16.85 29.49 -15.53
CA GLY A 38 -15.52 28.89 -15.68
C GLY A 38 -15.41 28.18 -17.03
N ILE A 39 -14.27 28.32 -17.72
CA ILE A 39 -14.04 27.62 -18.99
C ILE A 39 -14.07 26.12 -18.68
N LEU A 40 -15.02 25.40 -19.29
CA LEU A 40 -15.14 23.95 -19.18
C LEU A 40 -13.86 23.29 -19.73
N PRO A 41 -13.17 22.40 -18.97
CA PRO A 41 -12.10 21.56 -19.49
C PRO A 41 -12.39 20.92 -20.85
N LYS A 42 -13.60 20.42 -21.08
CA LYS A 42 -13.97 19.87 -22.39
C LYS A 42 -13.85 20.92 -23.50
N ALA A 43 -14.38 22.12 -23.27
CA ALA A 43 -14.33 23.18 -24.28
C ALA A 43 -12.89 23.62 -24.58
N ALA A 44 -12.03 23.68 -23.56
CA ALA A 44 -10.61 23.99 -23.75
C ALA A 44 -9.90 22.90 -24.56
N PHE A 45 -10.11 21.62 -24.24
CA PHE A 45 -9.51 20.52 -24.99
C PHE A 45 -10.06 20.41 -26.42
N ASP A 46 -11.36 20.65 -26.63
CA ASP A 46 -11.94 20.68 -27.97
C ASP A 46 -11.29 21.77 -28.84
N ALA A 47 -11.02 22.96 -28.28
CA ALA A 47 -10.35 24.05 -28.99
C ALA A 47 -8.88 23.72 -29.34
N ILE A 48 -8.15 23.05 -28.44
CA ILE A 48 -6.80 22.55 -28.70
C ILE A 48 -6.81 21.48 -29.79
N ASN A 49 -7.71 20.50 -29.68
CA ASN A 49 -7.84 19.41 -30.66
C ASN A 49 -8.25 19.92 -32.06
N ALA A 50 -8.96 21.06 -32.11
CA ALA A 50 -9.33 21.73 -33.35
C ALA A 50 -8.21 22.63 -33.93
N GLY A 51 -7.03 22.70 -33.29
CA GLY A 51 -5.93 23.56 -33.71
C GLY A 51 -6.17 25.05 -33.49
N THR A 52 -7.15 25.43 -32.66
CA THR A 52 -7.41 26.84 -32.33
C THR A 52 -6.39 27.38 -31.32
N HIS A 53 -5.89 26.51 -30.46
CA HIS A 53 -4.83 26.80 -29.50
C HIS A 53 -3.69 25.83 -29.75
N THR A 54 -2.54 26.38 -30.13
CA THR A 54 -1.34 25.63 -30.52
C THR A 54 -0.14 26.01 -29.65
N ASP A 55 1.01 25.38 -29.92
CA ASP A 55 2.26 25.63 -29.21
C ASP A 55 2.12 25.36 -27.69
N ALA A 56 2.72 26.20 -26.85
CA ALA A 56 2.56 26.12 -25.40
C ALA A 56 1.20 26.68 -24.97
N VAL A 57 0.35 25.87 -24.36
CA VAL A 57 -1.02 26.26 -23.97
C VAL A 57 -1.17 26.28 -22.46
N THR A 58 -1.69 27.40 -21.93
CA THR A 58 -2.05 27.52 -20.51
C THR A 58 -3.57 27.57 -20.32
N ILE A 59 -4.12 26.63 -19.58
CA ILE A 59 -5.54 26.56 -19.21
C ILE A 59 -5.71 27.05 -17.78
N LYS A 60 -6.47 28.14 -17.59
CA LYS A 60 -6.75 28.72 -16.28
C LYS A 60 -8.16 28.39 -15.84
N VAL A 61 -8.31 27.68 -14.73
CA VAL A 61 -9.61 27.35 -14.15
C VAL A 61 -10.06 28.53 -13.27
N THR A 62 -11.04 29.30 -13.74
CA THR A 62 -11.49 30.54 -13.08
C THR A 62 -12.73 30.38 -12.21
N GLY A 63 -13.24 29.16 -12.08
CA GLY A 63 -14.43 28.84 -11.29
C GLY A 63 -14.81 27.38 -11.42
N ASN A 64 -15.85 26.97 -10.70
CA ASN A 64 -16.37 25.61 -10.77
C ASN A 64 -16.96 25.30 -12.15
N THR A 65 -16.78 24.06 -12.61
CA THR A 65 -17.34 23.56 -13.86
C THR A 65 -18.12 22.26 -13.65
N THR A 66 -19.04 22.01 -14.57
CA THR A 66 -19.77 20.75 -14.67
C THR A 66 -19.69 20.25 -16.11
N GLU A 67 -18.87 19.23 -16.32
CA GLU A 67 -18.73 18.54 -17.61
C GLU A 67 -19.95 17.62 -17.83
N THR A 68 -20.54 17.71 -19.01
CA THR A 68 -21.66 16.86 -19.44
C THR A 68 -21.19 15.64 -20.25
N ALA A 69 -19.92 15.61 -20.63
CA ALA A 69 -19.28 14.54 -21.38
C ALA A 69 -17.78 14.47 -21.02
N THR A 70 -17.10 13.41 -21.46
CA THR A 70 -15.65 13.29 -21.28
C THR A 70 -14.90 14.46 -21.91
N ALA A 71 -14.03 15.10 -21.12
CA ALA A 71 -13.03 16.03 -21.64
C ALA A 71 -11.82 15.22 -22.14
N THR A 72 -11.69 15.08 -23.46
CA THR A 72 -10.58 14.34 -24.10
C THR A 72 -9.59 15.29 -24.72
N LEU A 73 -8.32 15.15 -24.34
CA LEU A 73 -7.18 15.80 -25.01
C LEU A 73 -6.45 14.75 -25.85
N ASN A 74 -6.26 15.03 -27.14
CA ASN A 74 -5.59 14.12 -28.07
C ASN A 74 -4.07 14.33 -28.10
N ALA A 75 -3.37 13.39 -28.73
CA ALA A 75 -1.94 13.51 -29.02
C ALA A 75 -1.64 14.74 -29.89
N SER A 76 -0.56 15.44 -29.59
CA SER A 76 -0.01 16.45 -30.50
C SER A 76 0.40 15.78 -31.82
N GLY A 77 0.11 16.43 -32.95
CA GLY A 77 0.26 15.86 -34.29
C GLY A 77 -0.90 14.95 -34.74
N GLN A 78 -1.92 14.71 -33.90
CA GLN A 78 -3.12 13.98 -34.30
C GLN A 78 -4.19 14.93 -34.86
N GLY A 79 -4.48 14.80 -36.15
CA GLY A 79 -5.45 15.66 -36.82
C GLY A 79 -4.98 17.11 -36.84
N SER A 80 -5.76 18.02 -36.28
CA SER A 80 -5.40 19.44 -36.11
C SER A 80 -4.80 19.77 -34.75
N THR A 81 -4.63 18.78 -33.88
CA THR A 81 -4.05 18.96 -32.54
C THR A 81 -2.55 19.25 -32.68
N ASP A 82 -2.08 20.40 -32.20
CA ASP A 82 -0.68 20.81 -32.34
C ASP A 82 -0.23 21.67 -31.16
N TYR A 83 0.27 21.03 -30.10
CA TYR A 83 0.81 21.72 -28.92
C TYR A 83 2.20 21.18 -28.56
N THR A 84 3.00 21.99 -27.87
CA THR A 84 4.31 21.57 -27.33
C THR A 84 4.19 21.09 -25.89
N ASP A 85 3.41 21.81 -25.09
CA ASP A 85 3.16 21.57 -23.69
C ASP A 85 1.81 22.19 -23.29
N ILE A 86 1.17 21.58 -22.30
CA ILE A 86 -0.08 22.08 -21.74
C ILE A 86 0.09 22.23 -20.24
N THR A 87 -0.28 23.38 -19.69
CA THR A 87 -0.32 23.60 -18.24
C THR A 87 -1.72 24.04 -17.82
N MET A 88 -2.36 23.28 -16.93
CA MET A 88 -3.67 23.59 -16.35
C MET A 88 -3.54 23.87 -14.85
N TYR A 89 -4.09 24.99 -14.36
CA TYR A 89 -4.13 25.31 -12.92
C TYR A 89 -5.30 26.24 -12.53
N PRO A 90 -5.71 26.25 -11.26
CA PRO A 90 -6.72 27.16 -10.75
C PRO A 90 -6.21 28.59 -10.56
N LEU A 91 -7.02 29.58 -10.98
CA LEU A 91 -6.78 31.01 -10.79
C LEU A 91 -7.53 31.58 -9.58
N VAL A 92 -8.53 30.86 -9.08
CA VAL A 92 -9.29 31.18 -7.87
C VAL A 92 -9.28 29.97 -6.93
N PRO A 93 -9.29 30.16 -5.61
CA PRO A 93 -9.15 29.06 -4.65
C PRO A 93 -10.37 28.14 -4.65
N GLY A 94 -10.14 26.87 -4.28
CA GLY A 94 -11.20 25.88 -4.02
C GLY A 94 -12.12 25.57 -5.19
N VAL A 95 -11.60 25.48 -6.42
CA VAL A 95 -12.41 25.17 -7.60
C VAL A 95 -12.59 23.67 -7.80
N SER A 96 -13.73 23.30 -8.38
CA SER A 96 -14.05 21.94 -8.76
C SER A 96 -14.41 21.81 -10.23
N ILE A 97 -13.80 20.84 -10.89
CA ILE A 97 -14.23 20.28 -12.16
C ILE A 97 -15.02 19.02 -11.84
N SER A 98 -16.33 19.07 -12.08
CA SER A 98 -17.25 17.98 -11.72
C SER A 98 -18.01 17.47 -12.93
N GLY A 99 -18.66 16.31 -12.81
CA GLY A 99 -19.56 15.82 -13.86
C GLY A 99 -20.06 14.41 -13.56
N SER A 100 -21.26 14.08 -14.03
CA SER A 100 -21.81 12.72 -13.95
C SER A 100 -21.53 11.97 -15.26
N VAL A 101 -20.27 11.68 -15.54
CA VAL A 101 -19.83 11.11 -16.82
C VAL A 101 -19.72 9.58 -16.72
N ALA A 102 -20.47 8.84 -17.54
CA ALA A 102 -20.41 7.38 -17.67
C ALA A 102 -19.19 6.93 -18.49
N GLY A 103 -18.02 7.41 -18.09
CA GLY A 103 -16.74 7.34 -18.79
C GLY A 103 -15.69 8.10 -17.96
N PRO A 104 -14.52 8.39 -18.54
CA PRO A 104 -13.55 9.31 -17.94
C PRO A 104 -14.13 10.71 -17.86
N LEU A 105 -13.97 11.40 -16.73
CA LEU A 105 -14.22 12.83 -16.66
C LEU A 105 -13.14 13.59 -17.45
N VAL A 106 -11.88 13.24 -17.23
CA VAL A 106 -10.71 13.70 -18.00
C VAL A 106 -9.99 12.51 -18.62
N ASN A 107 -9.73 12.58 -19.93
CA ASN A 107 -9.04 11.56 -20.71
C ASN A 107 -7.85 12.17 -21.46
N LEU A 108 -6.64 11.80 -21.06
CA LEU A 108 -5.40 12.07 -21.79
C LEU A 108 -5.20 10.94 -22.81
N ASN A 109 -5.58 11.21 -24.05
CA ASN A 109 -5.68 10.23 -25.13
C ASN A 109 -4.48 10.35 -26.08
N GLY A 110 -3.39 9.67 -25.75
CA GLY A 110 -2.10 9.84 -26.42
C GLY A 110 -1.48 11.22 -26.17
N ALA A 111 -2.05 12.00 -25.25
CA ALA A 111 -1.56 13.33 -24.93
C ALA A 111 -0.24 13.26 -24.17
N ASP A 112 0.70 14.13 -24.54
CA ASP A 112 2.04 14.16 -24.00
C ASP A 112 2.37 15.53 -23.39
N ASN A 113 3.32 15.59 -22.46
CA ASN A 113 3.79 16.86 -21.87
C ASN A 113 2.68 17.72 -21.23
N VAL A 114 1.65 17.09 -20.67
CA VAL A 114 0.56 17.79 -19.96
C VAL A 114 0.87 17.89 -18.47
N THR A 115 0.83 19.10 -17.92
CA THR A 115 0.86 19.37 -16.48
C THR A 115 -0.50 19.85 -15.99
N ILE A 116 -1.12 19.10 -15.09
CA ILE A 116 -2.28 19.53 -14.31
C ILE A 116 -1.80 19.79 -12.88
N ASP A 117 -1.79 21.06 -12.49
CA ASP A 117 -1.34 21.52 -11.19
C ASP A 117 -2.53 22.08 -10.40
N GLY A 118 -2.89 21.40 -9.31
CA GLY A 118 -4.05 21.79 -8.53
C GLY A 118 -3.82 22.91 -7.53
N ARG A 119 -2.62 23.52 -7.47
CA ARG A 119 -2.35 24.64 -6.57
C ARG A 119 -2.83 25.97 -7.15
N LEU A 120 -3.28 26.89 -6.30
CA LEU A 120 -3.62 28.25 -6.72
C LEU A 120 -2.41 28.92 -7.41
N ASN A 121 -2.62 29.35 -8.66
CA ASN A 121 -1.59 29.91 -9.53
C ASN A 121 -0.36 28.98 -9.76
N ALA A 122 -0.49 27.67 -9.54
CA ALA A 122 0.60 26.70 -9.55
C ALA A 122 1.74 27.04 -8.54
N THR A 123 1.40 27.68 -7.41
CA THR A 123 2.36 28.10 -6.38
C THR A 123 2.02 27.55 -5.00
N GLY A 124 3.02 27.42 -4.12
CA GLY A 124 2.84 26.90 -2.77
C GLY A 124 2.65 25.37 -2.73
N SER A 125 1.89 24.88 -1.74
CA SER A 125 1.68 23.45 -1.47
C SER A 125 0.22 23.08 -1.15
N THR A 126 -0.70 24.04 -1.20
CA THR A 126 -2.12 23.80 -0.90
C THR A 126 -2.84 23.26 -2.14
N ILE A 127 -3.69 22.25 -1.95
CA ILE A 127 -4.58 21.74 -3.00
C ILE A 127 -5.79 22.65 -3.13
N ASP A 128 -6.00 23.20 -4.33
CA ASP A 128 -7.09 24.13 -4.66
C ASP A 128 -7.95 23.66 -5.86
N LEU A 129 -7.64 22.51 -6.45
CA LEU A 129 -8.38 21.92 -7.57
C LEU A 129 -8.90 20.52 -7.24
N THR A 130 -10.21 20.34 -7.40
CA THR A 130 -10.88 19.05 -7.24
C THR A 130 -11.46 18.55 -8.56
N PHE A 131 -11.11 17.33 -8.96
CA PHE A 131 -11.81 16.58 -10.00
C PHE A 131 -12.80 15.60 -9.35
N ASN A 132 -14.07 15.69 -9.72
CA ASN A 132 -15.12 14.84 -9.14
C ASN A 132 -16.02 14.24 -10.22
N ASN A 133 -15.77 12.98 -10.57
CA ASN A 133 -16.75 12.24 -11.35
C ASN A 133 -17.81 11.67 -10.39
N THR A 134 -19.01 12.23 -10.41
CA THR A 134 -20.11 11.83 -9.53
C THR A 134 -20.82 10.57 -10.03
N ASN A 135 -20.51 10.10 -11.24
CA ASN A 135 -21.08 8.87 -11.78
C ASN A 135 -20.53 7.65 -11.02
N THR A 136 -21.41 6.69 -10.71
CA THR A 136 -21.08 5.46 -9.97
C THR A 136 -21.23 4.17 -10.81
N GLY A 137 -21.50 4.33 -12.10
CA GLY A 137 -21.66 3.23 -13.06
C GLY A 137 -20.33 2.58 -13.46
N THR A 138 -20.44 1.53 -14.29
CA THR A 138 -19.31 0.65 -14.65
C THR A 138 -18.26 1.33 -15.52
N GLY A 139 -18.59 2.41 -16.24
CA GLY A 139 -17.65 3.17 -17.07
C GLY A 139 -16.98 4.35 -16.35
N ALA A 140 -17.39 4.69 -15.12
CA ALA A 140 -16.97 5.93 -14.47
C ALA A 140 -15.48 5.92 -14.08
N ILE A 141 -14.72 6.89 -14.62
CA ILE A 141 -13.32 7.14 -14.30
C ILE A 141 -13.15 8.65 -14.03
N THR A 142 -12.31 9.06 -13.09
CA THR A 142 -12.09 10.50 -12.83
C THR A 142 -10.98 11.04 -13.73
N LEU A 143 -9.86 10.33 -13.80
CA LEU A 143 -8.71 10.70 -14.62
C LEU A 143 -8.15 9.47 -15.32
N GLN A 144 -7.94 9.58 -16.63
CA GLN A 144 -7.40 8.50 -17.45
C GLN A 144 -6.18 8.95 -18.27
N TRP A 145 -5.15 8.09 -18.30
CA TRP A 145 -4.15 8.03 -19.36
C TRP A 145 -4.47 6.87 -20.29
N ASN A 146 -4.45 7.10 -21.60
CA ASN A 146 -4.69 6.03 -22.56
C ASN A 146 -3.99 6.30 -23.90
N ASN A 147 -3.88 5.28 -24.74
CA ASN A 147 -3.42 5.39 -26.13
C ASN A 147 -2.03 6.04 -26.30
N GLY A 148 -1.12 5.82 -25.34
CA GLY A 148 0.26 6.26 -25.46
C GLY A 148 0.61 7.54 -24.70
N ALA A 149 -0.29 8.02 -23.84
CA ALA A 149 -0.09 9.25 -23.10
C ALA A 149 1.16 9.17 -22.20
N THR A 150 2.13 10.04 -22.44
CA THR A 150 3.50 9.96 -21.90
C THR A 150 3.99 11.31 -21.38
N ASN A 151 4.89 11.33 -20.40
CA ASN A 151 5.49 12.55 -19.85
C ASN A 151 4.47 13.55 -19.26
N ASN A 152 3.33 13.07 -18.77
CA ASN A 152 2.34 13.92 -18.14
C ASN A 152 2.53 13.98 -16.62
N THR A 153 2.20 15.11 -16.01
CA THR A 153 2.22 15.32 -14.57
C THR A 153 0.85 15.75 -14.08
N VAL A 154 0.30 15.04 -13.09
CA VAL A 154 -0.86 15.50 -12.32
C VAL A 154 -0.46 15.62 -10.87
N GLN A 155 -0.57 16.83 -10.33
CA GLN A 155 -0.09 17.11 -8.97
C GLN A 155 -1.00 18.04 -8.18
N TYR A 156 -0.95 17.89 -6.85
CA TYR A 156 -1.69 18.73 -5.90
C TYR A 156 -3.19 18.84 -6.21
N CYS A 157 -3.81 17.78 -6.71
CA CYS A 157 -5.24 17.71 -6.98
C CYS A 157 -5.96 16.84 -5.95
N THR A 158 -7.24 17.12 -5.71
CA THR A 158 -8.16 16.15 -5.12
C THR A 158 -8.87 15.38 -6.24
N LEU A 159 -8.76 14.06 -6.24
CA LEU A 159 -9.35 13.16 -7.23
C LEU A 159 -10.42 12.31 -6.55
N LEU A 160 -11.68 12.62 -6.84
CA LEU A 160 -12.85 11.95 -6.29
C LEU A 160 -13.51 11.07 -7.34
N GLY A 161 -13.78 9.82 -6.97
CA GLY A 161 -14.57 8.91 -7.79
C GLY A 161 -15.23 7.83 -6.93
N GLY A 162 -16.34 7.26 -7.38
CA GLY A 162 -17.03 6.21 -6.63
C GLY A 162 -17.83 5.22 -7.45
N GLY A 163 -18.32 4.17 -6.81
CA GLY A 163 -19.03 3.07 -7.48
C GLY A 163 -18.13 2.29 -8.44
N GLY A 164 -18.75 1.47 -9.31
CA GLY A 164 -18.04 0.74 -10.36
C GLY A 164 -17.88 -0.76 -10.16
N THR A 165 -16.86 -1.32 -10.83
CA THR A 165 -16.57 -2.77 -10.92
C THR A 165 -15.08 -3.03 -10.72
N ALA A 166 -14.63 -4.28 -10.86
CA ALA A 166 -13.20 -4.60 -10.86
C ALA A 166 -12.41 -3.99 -12.03
N SER A 167 -13.09 -3.43 -13.05
CA SER A 167 -12.46 -2.97 -14.30
C SER A 167 -12.35 -1.45 -14.42
N ASN A 168 -12.77 -0.67 -13.42
CA ASN A 168 -12.65 0.79 -13.41
C ASN A 168 -11.98 1.32 -12.13
N SER A 169 -11.68 2.62 -12.10
CA SER A 169 -10.95 3.27 -11.01
C SER A 169 -11.13 4.79 -10.96
N THR A 170 -10.66 5.44 -9.90
CA THR A 170 -10.57 6.92 -9.85
C THR A 170 -9.49 7.41 -10.78
N VAL A 171 -8.33 6.77 -10.71
CA VAL A 171 -7.18 7.02 -11.58
C VAL A 171 -6.91 5.78 -12.42
N PHE A 172 -6.93 5.91 -13.74
CA PHE A 172 -6.81 4.78 -14.65
C PHE A 172 -5.65 4.95 -15.63
N PHE A 173 -4.76 3.96 -15.67
CA PHE A 173 -3.76 3.80 -16.71
C PHE A 173 -4.24 2.71 -17.67
N GLY A 174 -4.63 3.16 -18.86
CA GLY A 174 -5.47 2.42 -19.78
C GLY A 174 -4.81 1.21 -20.46
N SER A 175 -5.65 0.49 -21.19
CA SER A 175 -5.33 -0.82 -21.78
C SER A 175 -4.70 -0.77 -23.17
N SER A 176 -4.45 0.42 -23.71
CA SER A 176 -3.91 0.60 -25.05
C SER A 176 -2.79 1.64 -25.08
N GLY A 177 -1.87 1.45 -26.03
CA GLY A 177 -0.66 2.27 -26.16
C GLY A 177 0.37 2.06 -25.06
N SER A 178 1.44 2.86 -25.10
CA SER A 178 2.46 2.92 -24.06
C SER A 178 2.20 4.11 -23.15
N ASN A 179 1.48 3.93 -22.05
CA ASN A 179 1.17 5.03 -21.11
C ASN A 179 2.25 5.09 -20.03
N SER A 180 3.41 5.65 -20.40
CA SER A 180 4.65 5.54 -19.63
C SER A 180 5.21 6.89 -19.22
N ASN A 181 6.15 6.92 -18.27
CA ASN A 181 6.81 8.16 -17.80
C ASN A 181 5.84 9.24 -17.29
N ASN A 182 4.67 8.86 -16.78
CA ASN A 182 3.73 9.80 -16.19
C ASN A 182 3.95 9.90 -14.68
N THR A 183 3.66 11.07 -14.12
CA THR A 183 3.81 11.38 -12.70
C THR A 183 2.46 11.75 -12.10
N LEU A 184 2.07 11.06 -11.04
CA LEU A 184 0.99 11.45 -10.14
C LEU A 184 1.61 11.79 -8.78
N ALA A 185 1.64 13.08 -8.41
CA ALA A 185 2.38 13.54 -7.23
C ALA A 185 1.60 14.44 -6.27
N ASN A 186 1.72 14.22 -4.95
CA ASN A 186 1.12 15.10 -3.93
C ASN A 186 -0.42 15.25 -4.05
N ASN A 187 -1.12 14.23 -4.57
CA ASN A 187 -2.57 14.28 -4.75
C ASN A 187 -3.31 13.64 -3.56
N ALA A 188 -4.57 14.03 -3.39
CA ALA A 188 -5.53 13.37 -2.52
C ALA A 188 -6.48 12.51 -3.38
N ILE A 189 -6.39 11.18 -3.27
CA ILE A 189 -7.24 10.22 -3.99
C ILE A 189 -8.21 9.59 -3.00
N THR A 190 -9.51 9.83 -3.19
CA THR A 190 -10.54 9.33 -2.28
C THR A 190 -11.87 9.09 -3.01
N ASN A 191 -12.89 8.69 -2.25
CA ASN A 191 -14.22 8.40 -2.76
C ASN A 191 -15.04 9.69 -2.99
N ASN A 192 -16.03 9.63 -3.89
CA ASN A 192 -16.96 10.74 -4.16
C ASN A 192 -18.22 10.73 -3.28
N GLY A 193 -18.20 10.04 -2.13
CA GLY A 193 -19.38 9.65 -1.35
C GLY A 193 -19.78 8.19 -1.56
N SER A 194 -19.30 7.53 -2.63
CA SER A 194 -19.40 6.08 -2.83
C SER A 194 -18.01 5.47 -2.95
N ARG A 195 -17.73 4.40 -2.19
CA ARG A 195 -16.46 3.65 -2.31
C ARG A 195 -16.39 2.81 -3.59
N ARG A 196 -15.21 2.33 -3.97
CA ARG A 196 -14.99 1.54 -5.19
C ARG A 196 -13.93 0.46 -5.07
N VAL A 197 -13.84 -0.41 -6.07
CA VAL A 197 -12.92 -1.56 -6.06
C VAL A 197 -11.47 -1.14 -6.24
N ASN A 198 -11.18 -0.20 -7.16
CA ASN A 198 -9.83 0.30 -7.37
C ASN A 198 -9.81 1.83 -7.20
N ALA A 199 -8.93 2.37 -6.36
CA ALA A 199 -8.68 3.81 -6.39
C ALA A 199 -7.77 4.17 -7.57
N LEU A 200 -6.67 3.44 -7.74
CA LEU A 200 -5.82 3.47 -8.94
C LEU A 200 -5.73 2.08 -9.56
N TYR A 201 -5.87 2.00 -10.88
CA TYR A 201 -5.75 0.76 -11.63
C TYR A 201 -4.94 0.95 -12.92
N SER A 202 -4.02 0.02 -13.18
CA SER A 202 -3.24 -0.08 -14.41
C SER A 202 -3.38 -1.49 -15.00
N VAL A 203 -3.71 -1.60 -16.28
CA VAL A 203 -3.90 -2.89 -16.96
C VAL A 203 -3.72 -2.79 -18.47
N GLY A 204 -3.32 -3.89 -19.13
CA GLY A 204 -3.46 -4.12 -20.56
C GLY A 204 -2.40 -3.46 -21.45
N GLY A 205 -2.21 -2.15 -21.32
CA GLY A 205 -1.24 -1.36 -22.08
C GLY A 205 0.19 -1.51 -21.55
N ALA A 206 1.18 -1.04 -22.33
CA ALA A 206 2.55 -0.93 -21.82
C ALA A 206 2.61 0.27 -20.88
N ASN A 207 2.44 0.04 -19.59
CA ASN A 207 2.40 1.09 -18.58
C ASN A 207 3.71 1.02 -17.80
N ALA A 208 4.77 1.66 -18.31
CA ALA A 208 6.11 1.57 -17.76
C ALA A 208 6.58 2.87 -17.12
N ASP A 209 7.51 2.77 -16.15
CA ASP A 209 8.26 3.92 -15.64
C ASP A 209 7.39 5.06 -15.09
N ASN A 210 6.17 4.75 -14.65
CA ASN A 210 5.27 5.73 -14.04
C ASN A 210 5.64 5.93 -12.57
N VAL A 211 5.42 7.16 -12.09
CA VAL A 211 5.77 7.60 -10.74
C VAL A 211 4.51 7.96 -9.97
N LEU A 212 4.31 7.30 -8.83
CA LEU A 212 3.32 7.69 -7.83
C LEU A 212 4.07 8.18 -6.60
N SER A 213 4.08 9.50 -6.36
CA SER A 213 4.85 10.10 -5.27
C SER A 213 4.01 10.94 -4.30
N ASN A 214 4.20 10.74 -2.99
CA ASN A 214 3.59 11.54 -1.92
C ASN A 214 2.06 11.68 -2.02
N ASN A 215 1.36 10.71 -2.61
CA ASN A 215 -0.09 10.77 -2.70
C ASN A 215 -0.75 10.22 -1.43
N ALA A 216 -1.91 10.78 -1.11
CA ALA A 216 -2.79 10.30 -0.05
C ALA A 216 -3.91 9.45 -0.66
N PHE A 217 -3.92 8.15 -0.36
CA PHE A 217 -5.03 7.25 -0.67
C PHE A 217 -5.83 7.01 0.60
N PHE A 218 -7.03 7.57 0.69
CA PHE A 218 -7.85 7.43 1.88
C PHE A 218 -9.32 7.16 1.60
N ASP A 219 -9.95 6.38 2.48
CA ASP A 219 -11.34 5.96 2.35
C ASP A 219 -11.65 5.33 0.98
N THR A 220 -10.71 4.52 0.48
CA THR A 220 -10.71 3.98 -0.88
C THR A 220 -11.38 2.62 -0.99
N TRP A 221 -11.34 1.80 0.06
CA TRP A 221 -11.79 0.40 -0.02
C TRP A 221 -13.30 0.24 -0.08
N SER A 222 -13.76 -0.72 -0.88
CA SER A 222 -15.16 -1.08 -1.07
C SER A 222 -15.71 -1.93 0.07
N THR A 223 -16.87 -1.55 0.59
CA THR A 223 -17.56 -2.34 1.61
C THR A 223 -18.17 -3.63 1.04
N SER A 224 -18.30 -3.78 -0.28
CA SER A 224 -19.01 -4.89 -0.93
C SER A 224 -18.15 -5.76 -1.84
N ALA A 225 -16.82 -5.59 -1.81
CA ALA A 225 -15.88 -6.37 -2.62
C ALA A 225 -14.46 -6.31 -2.07
N THR A 226 -13.65 -7.29 -2.47
CA THR A 226 -12.19 -7.17 -2.45
C THR A 226 -11.77 -5.93 -3.22
N SER A 227 -10.87 -5.12 -2.65
CA SER A 227 -10.52 -3.81 -3.22
C SER A 227 -9.09 -3.36 -2.93
N TYR A 228 -8.65 -2.38 -3.68
CA TYR A 228 -7.25 -1.99 -3.87
C TYR A 228 -7.12 -0.47 -3.89
N SER A 229 -6.21 0.07 -3.09
CA SER A 229 -5.81 1.48 -3.26
C SER A 229 -4.97 1.66 -4.52
N ILE A 230 -3.97 0.80 -4.73
CA ILE A 230 -3.21 0.70 -5.96
C ILE A 230 -3.28 -0.74 -6.48
N ASN A 231 -3.73 -0.92 -7.71
CA ASN A 231 -3.76 -2.19 -8.41
C ASN A 231 -2.96 -2.09 -9.71
N LEU A 232 -1.78 -2.72 -9.75
CA LEU A 232 -0.94 -2.80 -10.95
C LEU A 232 -1.05 -4.22 -11.52
N GLY A 233 -1.82 -4.34 -12.60
CA GLY A 233 -2.03 -5.58 -13.34
C GLY A 233 -1.11 -5.73 -14.54
N SER A 234 -1.52 -6.57 -15.49
CA SER A 234 -0.78 -6.86 -16.72
C SER A 234 -0.33 -5.59 -17.45
N GLY A 235 0.87 -5.64 -18.03
CA GLY A 235 1.44 -4.53 -18.79
C GLY A 235 2.10 -3.43 -17.94
N SER A 236 1.94 -3.46 -16.62
CA SER A 236 2.64 -2.56 -15.70
C SER A 236 4.07 -3.03 -15.45
N THR A 237 5.09 -2.18 -15.52
CA THR A 237 6.48 -2.55 -15.16
C THR A 237 7.31 -1.34 -14.73
N SER A 238 8.31 -1.53 -13.88
CA SER A 238 9.26 -0.47 -13.49
C SER A 238 8.64 0.76 -12.82
N TRP A 239 7.48 0.62 -12.17
CA TRP A 239 6.84 1.76 -11.47
C TRP A 239 7.63 2.14 -10.22
N ASN A 240 7.67 3.45 -9.95
CA ASN A 240 8.19 4.00 -8.71
C ASN A 240 7.03 4.47 -7.81
N LEU A 241 6.83 3.79 -6.69
CA LEU A 241 5.83 4.09 -5.68
C LEU A 241 6.56 4.65 -4.46
N SER A 242 6.53 5.97 -4.28
CA SER A 242 7.30 6.65 -3.23
C SER A 242 6.48 7.55 -2.31
N GLY A 243 6.71 7.51 -1.00
CA GLY A 243 6.11 8.49 -0.08
C GLY A 243 4.58 8.43 0.07
N ASN A 244 3.89 7.44 -0.54
CA ASN A 244 2.44 7.41 -0.55
C ASN A 244 1.87 6.98 0.81
N SER A 245 0.74 7.54 1.22
CA SER A 245 0.05 7.22 2.47
C SER A 245 -1.29 6.53 2.21
N PHE A 246 -1.55 5.42 2.91
CA PHE A 246 -2.78 4.63 2.82
C PHE A 246 -3.47 4.56 4.17
N TYR A 247 -4.68 5.12 4.29
CA TYR A 247 -5.38 5.21 5.58
C TYR A 247 -6.91 5.30 5.43
N GLU A 248 -7.62 5.17 6.54
CA GLU A 248 -9.07 5.41 6.62
C GLU A 248 -9.28 6.58 7.59
N THR A 249 -10.05 7.60 7.21
CA THR A 249 -10.28 8.79 8.06
C THR A 249 -11.26 8.51 9.20
N THR A 250 -12.04 7.44 9.07
CA THR A 250 -13.03 6.98 10.04
C THR A 250 -12.91 5.47 10.25
N THR A 251 -13.74 4.90 11.12
CA THR A 251 -13.76 3.43 11.29
C THR A 251 -14.33 2.78 10.05
N TYR A 252 -13.55 1.89 9.43
CA TYR A 252 -13.95 1.17 8.24
C TYR A 252 -14.67 -0.14 8.58
N ASN A 253 -15.85 -0.33 7.98
CA ASN A 253 -16.74 -1.44 8.27
C ASN A 253 -17.05 -2.24 7.00
N PRO A 254 -16.32 -3.35 6.77
CA PRO A 254 -16.60 -4.26 5.64
C PRO A 254 -18.01 -4.86 5.71
N GLY A 255 -18.64 -4.98 4.55
CA GLY A 255 -19.96 -5.60 4.38
C GLY A 255 -19.91 -7.10 4.12
N GLY A 256 -18.74 -7.69 3.90
CA GLY A 256 -18.58 -9.12 3.56
C GLY A 256 -17.17 -9.65 3.84
N ALA A 257 -16.95 -10.92 3.51
CA ALA A 257 -15.65 -11.57 3.58
C ALA A 257 -14.81 -11.20 2.36
N TYR A 258 -13.86 -10.27 2.54
CA TYR A 258 -13.08 -9.69 1.45
C TYR A 258 -11.63 -9.45 1.84
N SER A 259 -10.79 -9.21 0.83
CA SER A 259 -9.40 -8.79 1.01
C SER A 259 -9.23 -7.30 0.71
N TYR A 260 -8.38 -6.63 1.48
CA TYR A 260 -8.10 -5.20 1.30
C TYR A 260 -6.61 -4.97 1.13
N TYR A 261 -6.26 -4.31 0.02
CA TYR A 261 -4.89 -4.09 -0.39
C TYR A 261 -4.52 -2.61 -0.40
N GLY A 262 -3.34 -2.28 0.13
CA GLY A 262 -2.72 -0.97 -0.09
C GLY A 262 -2.11 -0.92 -1.48
N ILE A 263 -1.02 -1.65 -1.65
CA ILE A 263 -0.32 -1.83 -2.92
C ILE A 263 -0.46 -3.29 -3.34
N HIS A 264 -1.09 -3.52 -4.49
CA HIS A 264 -1.23 -4.82 -5.10
C HIS A 264 -0.60 -4.81 -6.49
N ILE A 265 0.50 -5.55 -6.65
CA ILE A 265 1.15 -5.76 -7.93
C ILE A 265 1.03 -7.23 -8.29
N ASN A 266 0.29 -7.52 -9.36
CA ASN A 266 0.09 -8.87 -9.85
C ASN A 266 0.34 -8.90 -11.36
N ASN A 267 1.63 -8.98 -11.70
CA ASN A 267 2.11 -9.06 -13.06
C ASN A 267 3.46 -9.79 -13.10
N THR A 268 3.43 -11.10 -13.35
CA THR A 268 4.64 -11.95 -13.39
C THR A 268 5.58 -11.64 -14.55
N SER A 269 5.16 -10.85 -15.54
CA SER A 269 6.05 -10.32 -16.57
C SER A 269 6.59 -8.93 -16.25
N GLY A 270 6.01 -8.22 -15.28
CA GLY A 270 6.45 -6.90 -14.86
C GLY A 270 7.55 -7.00 -13.82
N GLN A 271 8.54 -6.12 -13.93
CA GLN A 271 9.82 -6.21 -13.25
C GLN A 271 10.28 -4.86 -12.69
N GLY A 272 11.29 -4.88 -11.82
CA GLY A 272 12.03 -3.67 -11.45
C GLY A 272 11.20 -2.57 -10.77
N TYR A 273 10.08 -2.91 -10.14
CA TYR A 273 9.31 -1.95 -9.36
C TYR A 273 10.13 -1.44 -8.16
N SER A 274 9.90 -0.20 -7.77
CA SER A 274 10.48 0.42 -6.57
C SER A 274 9.37 0.88 -5.64
N LEU A 275 9.34 0.36 -4.42
CA LEU A 275 8.42 0.76 -3.36
C LEU A 275 9.25 1.38 -2.24
N THR A 276 9.24 2.71 -2.11
CA THR A 276 10.12 3.41 -1.16
C THR A 276 9.37 4.39 -0.28
N GLY A 277 9.55 4.34 1.05
CA GLY A 277 9.01 5.41 1.90
C GLY A 277 7.48 5.45 1.99
N ASN A 278 6.76 4.37 1.68
CA ASN A 278 5.30 4.37 1.73
C ASN A 278 4.79 4.04 3.15
N PHE A 279 3.63 4.59 3.52
CA PHE A 279 3.05 4.49 4.85
C PHE A 279 1.65 3.88 4.80
N PHE A 280 1.39 2.88 5.62
CA PHE A 280 0.10 2.21 5.73
C PHE A 280 -0.40 2.20 7.18
N GLY A 281 -1.60 2.74 7.39
CA GLY A 281 -2.26 2.85 8.68
C GLY A 281 -2.50 4.28 9.13
N GLY A 282 -2.92 4.48 10.38
CA GLY A 282 -3.37 5.76 10.92
C GLY A 282 -4.71 6.27 10.36
N ARG A 283 -5.03 7.53 10.67
CA ARG A 283 -6.18 8.28 10.11
C ARG A 283 -5.76 9.56 9.40
N ALA A 284 -4.46 9.70 9.17
CA ALA A 284 -3.83 10.84 8.50
C ALA A 284 -2.57 10.37 7.77
N LEU A 285 -1.97 11.30 7.01
CA LEU A 285 -0.71 11.11 6.29
C LEU A 285 0.38 10.49 7.18
N ALA A 286 1.29 9.75 6.53
CA ALA A 286 2.44 9.11 7.16
C ALA A 286 2.08 8.20 8.35
N ALA A 287 0.95 7.50 8.26
CA ALA A 287 0.37 6.71 9.34
C ALA A 287 0.20 7.47 10.67
N GLY A 288 -0.09 8.77 10.57
CA GLY A 288 -0.33 9.68 11.69
C GLY A 288 -1.78 9.65 12.18
N GLY A 289 -2.07 10.53 13.16
CA GLY A 289 -3.37 10.58 13.81
C GLY A 289 -3.65 9.36 14.69
N SER A 290 -4.93 9.12 15.00
CA SER A 290 -5.35 7.90 15.70
C SER A 290 -5.16 6.65 14.83
N ALA A 291 -5.26 5.46 15.44
CA ALA A 291 -5.15 4.21 14.69
C ALA A 291 -6.22 4.05 13.61
N MET A 292 -5.80 3.53 12.47
CA MET A 292 -6.70 3.02 11.43
C MET A 292 -7.52 1.89 12.03
N SER A 293 -8.84 1.96 11.96
CA SER A 293 -9.72 1.01 12.63
C SER A 293 -10.59 0.26 11.64
N ILE A 294 -10.46 -1.07 11.59
CA ILE A 294 -11.16 -1.91 10.61
C ILE A 294 -11.94 -3.03 11.33
N GLY A 295 -13.18 -3.27 10.94
CA GLY A 295 -13.98 -4.43 11.38
C GLY A 295 -14.45 -4.37 12.84
N GLN A 296 -14.49 -3.18 13.44
CA GLN A 296 -14.83 -3.04 14.86
C GLN A 296 -16.33 -3.28 15.12
N SER A 297 -17.22 -2.64 14.37
CA SER A 297 -18.67 -2.79 14.57
C SER A 297 -19.33 -3.87 13.72
N SER A 298 -18.70 -4.28 12.61
CA SER A 298 -19.14 -5.38 11.74
C SER A 298 -18.04 -6.43 11.64
N LEU A 299 -18.22 -7.59 12.29
CA LEU A 299 -17.26 -8.69 12.23
C LEU A 299 -17.43 -9.43 10.90
N GLN A 300 -16.38 -9.48 10.09
CA GLN A 300 -16.35 -10.27 8.86
C GLN A 300 -15.03 -11.04 8.73
N SER A 301 -15.00 -12.05 7.86
CA SER A 301 -13.78 -12.79 7.51
C SER A 301 -12.92 -12.00 6.53
N ILE A 302 -12.22 -11.00 7.05
CA ILE A 302 -11.43 -10.06 6.26
C ILE A 302 -9.96 -10.48 6.24
N THR A 303 -9.24 -10.22 5.15
CA THR A 303 -7.78 -10.31 5.11
C THR A 303 -7.18 -8.97 4.69
N LEU A 304 -6.30 -8.41 5.53
CA LEU A 304 -5.63 -7.13 5.28
C LEU A 304 -4.21 -7.39 4.76
N ILE A 305 -3.86 -6.81 3.61
CA ILE A 305 -2.58 -7.01 2.93
C ILE A 305 -2.04 -5.64 2.45
N PRO A 306 -1.29 -4.90 3.27
CA PRO A 306 -0.73 -3.61 2.90
C PRO A 306 0.12 -3.66 1.62
N VAL A 307 0.96 -4.68 1.48
CA VAL A 307 1.81 -4.89 0.29
C VAL A 307 1.68 -6.32 -0.21
N PHE A 308 1.23 -6.49 -1.44
CA PHE A 308 1.17 -7.76 -2.17
C PHE A 308 1.98 -7.68 -3.46
N LEU A 309 2.87 -8.65 -3.67
CA LEU A 309 3.68 -8.78 -4.88
C LEU A 309 3.61 -10.18 -5.49
N ASN A 310 3.18 -10.24 -6.74
CA ASN A 310 3.42 -11.36 -7.65
C ASN A 310 4.03 -10.78 -8.93
N VAL A 311 5.35 -10.67 -8.94
CA VAL A 311 6.17 -9.99 -9.97
C VAL A 311 7.07 -11.01 -10.67
N GLY A 312 7.81 -10.61 -11.70
CA GLY A 312 8.74 -11.54 -12.35
C GLY A 312 10.09 -11.66 -11.62
N SER A 313 11.01 -12.43 -12.21
CA SER A 313 12.27 -12.86 -11.57
C SER A 313 13.57 -12.28 -12.14
N THR A 314 13.58 -11.67 -13.33
CA THR A 314 14.78 -11.13 -13.99
C THR A 314 15.39 -9.93 -13.27
N THR A 315 14.59 -8.89 -13.01
CA THR A 315 15.03 -7.69 -12.29
C THR A 315 14.22 -7.60 -11.01
N ALA A 316 14.90 -7.74 -9.87
CA ALA A 316 14.25 -7.78 -8.57
C ALA A 316 13.47 -6.49 -8.29
N THR A 317 12.27 -6.65 -7.73
CA THR A 317 11.52 -5.54 -7.15
C THR A 317 12.18 -5.09 -5.85
N THR A 318 12.35 -3.79 -5.66
CA THR A 318 12.97 -3.22 -4.46
C THR A 318 11.92 -2.62 -3.54
N ILE A 319 12.04 -2.90 -2.25
CA ILE A 319 11.10 -2.42 -1.22
C ILE A 319 11.95 -1.87 -0.08
N GLN A 320 11.98 -0.56 0.11
CA GLN A 320 12.90 0.12 1.03
C GLN A 320 12.14 1.15 1.88
N ASP A 321 12.49 1.28 3.16
CA ASP A 321 11.95 2.36 4.02
C ASP A 321 10.40 2.46 4.07
N ASN A 322 9.65 1.36 3.93
CA ASN A 322 8.19 1.38 4.03
C ASN A 322 7.72 1.10 5.47
N TYR A 323 6.57 1.64 5.86
CA TYR A 323 6.04 1.59 7.23
C TYR A 323 4.60 1.09 7.26
N ILE A 324 4.34 0.02 8.02
CA ILE A 324 3.00 -0.50 8.30
C ILE A 324 2.77 -0.41 9.81
N ARG A 325 1.98 0.56 10.28
CA ARG A 325 1.84 0.85 11.72
C ARG A 325 0.57 1.63 12.04
N ASN A 326 0.26 1.80 13.32
CA ASN A 326 -0.91 2.54 13.79
C ASN A 326 -2.24 1.94 13.28
N ILE A 327 -2.45 0.64 13.53
CA ILE A 327 -3.59 -0.15 13.04
C ILE A 327 -4.26 -0.88 14.20
N THR A 328 -5.59 -0.87 14.22
CA THR A 328 -6.41 -1.71 15.09
C THR A 328 -7.48 -2.42 14.25
N TYR A 329 -7.45 -3.74 14.24
CA TYR A 329 -8.16 -4.52 13.26
C TYR A 329 -8.76 -5.79 13.86
N ARG A 330 -9.99 -6.15 13.46
CA ARG A 330 -10.68 -7.35 13.90
C ARG A 330 -11.17 -8.18 12.71
N SER A 331 -11.01 -9.49 12.76
CA SER A 331 -11.38 -10.39 11.64
C SER A 331 -11.72 -11.82 12.07
N ALA A 332 -12.67 -12.44 11.36
CA ALA A 332 -13.01 -13.86 11.48
C ALA A 332 -12.22 -14.78 10.52
N SER A 333 -11.31 -14.21 9.71
CA SER A 333 -10.46 -14.98 8.79
C SER A 333 -9.47 -15.86 9.56
N ALA A 334 -9.17 -17.04 9.01
CA ALA A 334 -8.08 -17.89 9.50
C ALA A 334 -6.69 -17.27 9.19
N THR A 335 -6.61 -16.38 8.20
CA THR A 335 -5.39 -15.65 7.84
C THR A 335 -5.69 -14.14 7.78
N PRO A 336 -5.88 -13.50 8.94
CA PRO A 336 -6.44 -12.16 8.97
C PRO A 336 -5.46 -11.10 8.46
N PHE A 337 -4.14 -11.29 8.60
CA PHE A 337 -3.15 -10.27 8.30
C PHE A 337 -1.88 -10.81 7.65
N TYR A 338 -1.41 -10.07 6.64
CA TYR A 338 -0.08 -10.17 6.06
C TYR A 338 0.52 -8.77 6.05
N GLY A 339 1.71 -8.54 6.62
CA GLY A 339 2.40 -7.26 6.47
C GLY A 339 2.92 -7.08 5.04
N PHE A 340 3.84 -7.94 4.65
CA PHE A 340 4.35 -8.04 3.28
C PHE A 340 4.09 -9.44 2.74
N LYS A 341 3.33 -9.55 1.64
CA LYS A 341 3.03 -10.82 0.99
C LYS A 341 3.75 -10.90 -0.37
N LEU A 342 4.78 -11.74 -0.43
CA LEU A 342 5.65 -11.95 -1.59
C LEU A 342 5.30 -13.30 -2.25
N ASP A 343 4.27 -13.29 -3.10
CA ASP A 343 3.74 -14.51 -3.72
C ASP A 343 4.60 -15.04 -4.88
N GLY A 344 5.30 -14.15 -5.59
CA GLY A 344 6.12 -14.52 -6.73
C GLY A 344 7.14 -13.45 -7.10
N GLY A 345 8.19 -13.87 -7.81
CA GLY A 345 9.21 -13.00 -8.37
C GLY A 345 10.44 -12.77 -7.48
N ALA A 346 11.45 -12.14 -8.06
CA ALA A 346 12.66 -11.76 -7.35
C ALA A 346 12.41 -10.48 -6.55
N VAL A 347 12.74 -10.48 -5.26
CA VAL A 347 12.41 -9.36 -4.36
C VAL A 347 13.59 -9.05 -3.44
N ASN A 348 13.90 -7.75 -3.37
CA ASN A 348 14.86 -7.16 -2.43
C ASN A 348 14.10 -6.30 -1.43
N LEU A 349 13.74 -6.87 -0.29
CA LEU A 349 13.05 -6.22 0.80
C LEU A 349 14.08 -5.75 1.84
N GLY A 350 14.37 -4.44 1.88
CA GLY A 350 15.19 -3.81 2.92
C GLY A 350 16.70 -3.96 2.73
N THR A 351 17.17 -4.36 1.55
CA THR A 351 18.60 -4.52 1.22
C THR A 351 19.42 -3.23 1.27
N VAL A 352 18.77 -2.06 1.27
CA VAL A 352 19.40 -0.74 1.35
C VAL A 352 18.93 0.04 2.56
N SER A 353 17.63 0.03 2.86
CA SER A 353 17.05 0.75 4.00
C SER A 353 15.91 -0.04 4.64
N SER A 354 15.85 -0.01 5.98
CA SER A 354 14.92 -0.86 6.74
C SER A 354 13.46 -0.60 6.41
N ASN A 355 12.66 -1.64 6.20
CA ASN A 355 11.20 -1.51 6.27
C ASN A 355 10.72 -1.86 7.68
N ALA A 356 9.58 -1.29 8.08
CA ALA A 356 9.00 -1.44 9.40
C ALA A 356 7.58 -2.03 9.36
N LEU A 357 7.36 -3.07 10.17
CA LEU A 357 6.05 -3.54 10.57
C LEU A 357 5.86 -3.31 12.07
N GLY A 358 4.97 -2.39 12.40
CA GLY A 358 4.82 -1.82 13.73
C GLY A 358 5.96 -0.86 14.07
N ASP A 359 6.36 -0.81 15.34
CA ASP A 359 7.35 0.12 15.88
C ASP A 359 8.44 -0.64 16.67
N THR A 360 9.63 -0.04 16.82
CA THR A 360 10.76 -0.68 17.53
C THR A 360 10.67 -0.62 19.05
N THR A 361 9.70 0.11 19.57
CA THR A 361 9.41 0.30 21.01
C THR A 361 7.90 0.27 21.24
N GLY A 362 7.47 -0.18 22.42
CA GLY A 362 6.04 -0.33 22.76
C GLY A 362 5.46 -1.68 22.32
N THR A 363 4.14 -1.87 22.49
CA THR A 363 3.47 -3.18 22.35
C THR A 363 2.20 -3.17 21.48
N ALA A 364 1.80 -2.02 20.92
CA ALA A 364 0.45 -1.84 20.35
C ALA A 364 0.40 -0.92 19.11
N SER A 365 1.44 -0.95 18.27
CA SER A 365 1.44 -0.24 16.99
C SER A 365 0.49 -0.90 15.97
N VAL A 366 0.48 -2.24 15.95
CA VAL A 366 -0.49 -3.02 15.16
C VAL A 366 -1.17 -4.01 16.09
N ILE A 367 -2.50 -3.93 16.17
CA ILE A 367 -3.35 -4.82 16.95
C ILE A 367 -4.25 -5.59 15.99
N VAL A 368 -4.16 -6.92 16.01
CA VAL A 368 -5.03 -7.81 15.23
C VAL A 368 -5.77 -8.74 16.18
N THR A 369 -7.09 -8.57 16.26
CA THR A 369 -7.98 -9.41 17.04
C THR A 369 -8.70 -10.40 16.13
N ALA A 370 -8.32 -11.66 16.18
CA ALA A 370 -9.00 -12.73 15.48
C ALA A 370 -10.28 -13.16 16.23
N THR A 371 -11.24 -13.74 15.51
CA THR A 371 -12.36 -14.49 16.10
C THR A 371 -12.45 -15.92 15.58
N ASN A 372 -11.60 -16.29 14.61
CA ASN A 372 -11.44 -17.66 14.15
C ASN A 372 -10.90 -18.56 15.28
N THR A 373 -11.21 -19.86 15.26
CA THR A 373 -10.72 -20.83 16.24
C THR A 373 -9.20 -20.94 16.28
N ALA A 374 -8.55 -20.87 15.11
CA ALA A 374 -7.10 -20.96 14.97
C ALA A 374 -6.64 -20.03 13.84
N ALA A 375 -6.48 -18.74 14.15
CA ALA A 375 -5.96 -17.76 13.20
C ALA A 375 -4.43 -17.76 13.16
N THR A 376 -3.86 -17.44 12.00
CA THR A 376 -2.42 -17.20 11.83
C THR A 376 -2.20 -15.92 11.02
N SER A 377 -1.44 -14.98 11.58
CA SER A 377 -0.99 -13.77 10.90
C SER A 377 0.49 -13.86 10.54
N TYR A 378 0.90 -13.09 9.53
CA TYR A 378 2.28 -13.12 9.02
C TYR A 378 2.85 -11.71 8.93
N GLY A 379 4.10 -11.53 9.37
CA GLY A 379 4.81 -10.27 9.17
C GLY A 379 5.28 -10.14 7.72
N VAL A 380 6.15 -11.05 7.29
CA VAL A 380 6.59 -11.24 5.91
C VAL A 380 6.24 -12.68 5.51
N HIS A 381 5.37 -12.85 4.52
CA HIS A 381 5.03 -14.16 3.96
C HIS A 381 5.65 -14.29 2.58
N ILE A 382 6.47 -15.33 2.39
CA ILE A 382 7.24 -15.55 1.17
C ILE A 382 6.81 -16.87 0.56
N GLN A 383 6.14 -16.80 -0.58
CA GLN A 383 5.78 -17.96 -1.40
C GLN A 383 6.56 -18.02 -2.71
N SER A 384 7.23 -16.92 -3.09
CA SER A 384 8.10 -16.89 -4.27
C SER A 384 9.08 -18.07 -4.30
N THR A 385 9.26 -18.61 -5.50
CA THR A 385 10.24 -19.65 -5.84
C THR A 385 11.49 -19.07 -6.51
N ALA A 386 11.55 -17.75 -6.69
CA ALA A 386 12.73 -17.03 -7.15
C ALA A 386 13.56 -16.55 -5.94
N ASP A 387 14.68 -15.88 -6.20
CA ASP A 387 15.54 -15.36 -5.15
C ASP A 387 14.86 -14.22 -4.37
N VAL A 388 14.88 -14.33 -3.05
CA VAL A 388 14.29 -13.33 -2.15
C VAL A 388 15.30 -12.95 -1.07
N SER A 389 15.59 -11.66 -1.00
CA SER A 389 16.38 -11.06 0.08
C SER A 389 15.46 -10.27 0.99
N VAL A 390 15.48 -10.57 2.28
CA VAL A 390 14.81 -9.81 3.34
C VAL A 390 15.87 -9.35 4.32
N HIS A 391 16.25 -8.08 4.23
CA HIS A 391 17.30 -7.49 5.04
C HIS A 391 16.77 -6.34 5.88
N ASN A 392 17.41 -6.08 7.01
CA ASN A 392 17.16 -4.89 7.84
C ASN A 392 15.68 -4.68 8.23
N MET A 393 14.83 -5.71 8.20
CA MET A 393 13.43 -5.56 8.61
C MET A 393 13.34 -5.24 10.08
N ARG A 394 12.50 -4.29 10.45
CA ARG A 394 12.17 -3.96 11.84
C ARG A 394 10.74 -4.37 12.11
N MET A 395 10.53 -5.29 13.04
CA MET A 395 9.20 -5.80 13.36
C MET A 395 8.98 -5.80 14.86
N GLY A 396 8.00 -5.07 15.37
CA GLY A 396 7.79 -4.94 16.81
C GLY A 396 6.52 -4.16 17.14
N ALA A 397 6.22 -4.05 18.43
CA ALA A 397 4.98 -3.46 18.92
C ALA A 397 3.71 -4.08 18.29
N LEU A 398 3.67 -5.41 18.20
CA LEU A 398 2.55 -6.16 17.62
C LEU A 398 1.77 -6.90 18.70
N THR A 399 0.45 -6.75 18.72
CA THR A 399 -0.45 -7.54 19.58
C THR A 399 -1.39 -8.38 18.72
N LEU A 400 -1.29 -9.70 18.86
CA LEU A 400 -2.09 -10.69 18.14
C LEU A 400 -3.02 -11.35 19.17
N ALA A 401 -4.28 -10.98 19.15
CA ALA A 401 -5.28 -11.41 20.13
C ALA A 401 -6.31 -12.34 19.49
N ASN A 402 -7.04 -13.08 20.32
CA ASN A 402 -8.30 -13.69 19.92
C ASN A 402 -9.41 -13.18 20.84
N ALA A 403 -10.60 -12.95 20.29
CA ALA A 403 -11.77 -12.52 21.08
C ALA A 403 -12.25 -13.61 22.06
N SER A 404 -11.99 -14.89 21.77
CA SER A 404 -12.25 -15.99 22.69
C SER A 404 -10.95 -16.46 23.35
N SER A 405 -10.98 -16.63 24.67
CA SER A 405 -9.87 -17.17 25.47
C SER A 405 -9.49 -18.61 25.12
N SER A 406 -10.42 -19.37 24.51
CA SER A 406 -10.16 -20.75 24.04
C SER A 406 -9.44 -20.83 22.70
N ASN A 407 -9.46 -19.75 21.92
CA ASN A 407 -9.06 -19.77 20.51
C ASN A 407 -7.66 -19.19 20.33
N ALA A 408 -6.94 -19.71 19.35
CA ALA A 408 -5.56 -19.31 19.09
C ALA A 408 -5.47 -18.15 18.10
N HIS A 409 -4.39 -17.37 18.25
CA HIS A 409 -3.93 -16.47 17.19
C HIS A 409 -2.40 -16.56 17.10
N SER A 410 -1.93 -17.38 16.18
CA SER A 410 -0.52 -17.61 15.90
C SER A 410 0.08 -16.48 15.07
N PHE A 411 1.40 -16.34 15.15
CA PHE A 411 2.12 -15.34 14.37
C PHE A 411 3.49 -15.86 13.93
N PHE A 412 3.80 -15.70 12.65
CA PHE A 412 5.13 -15.91 12.12
C PHE A 412 5.70 -14.58 11.61
N GLY A 413 6.84 -14.17 12.15
CA GLY A 413 7.49 -12.91 11.80
C GLY A 413 7.92 -12.91 10.34
N ILE A 414 8.89 -13.74 9.98
CA ILE A 414 9.24 -14.05 8.58
C ILE A 414 8.91 -15.51 8.32
N TYR A 415 8.06 -15.78 7.34
CA TYR A 415 7.67 -17.13 6.96
C TYR A 415 7.94 -17.39 5.48
N LYS A 416 8.82 -18.36 5.19
CA LYS A 416 9.06 -18.88 3.84
C LYS A 416 8.36 -20.22 3.69
N THR A 417 7.44 -20.34 2.74
CA THR A 417 6.80 -21.62 2.40
C THR A 417 7.73 -22.50 1.56
N TRP A 418 7.31 -23.75 1.33
CA TRP A 418 7.96 -24.63 0.37
C TRP A 418 8.13 -23.95 -1.00
N GLY A 419 9.35 -24.05 -1.51
CA GLY A 419 9.75 -23.49 -2.79
C GLY A 419 11.25 -23.31 -2.89
N ALA A 420 11.75 -23.36 -4.13
CA ALA A 420 13.13 -23.11 -4.47
C ALA A 420 13.49 -21.62 -4.34
N GLY A 421 14.59 -21.22 -4.98
CA GLY A 421 15.17 -19.88 -4.88
C GLY A 421 16.08 -19.75 -3.65
N THR A 422 17.03 -18.84 -3.75
CA THR A 422 17.89 -18.47 -2.63
C THR A 422 17.11 -17.56 -1.69
N LEU A 423 17.06 -17.93 -0.41
CA LEU A 423 16.52 -17.11 0.66
C LEU A 423 17.67 -16.46 1.44
N SER A 424 17.75 -15.14 1.42
CA SER A 424 18.74 -14.38 2.20
C SER A 424 18.03 -13.54 3.26
N LEU A 425 18.13 -13.94 4.53
CA LEU A 425 17.58 -13.23 5.68
C LEU A 425 18.74 -12.64 6.48
N GLN A 426 18.94 -11.32 6.41
CA GLN A 426 20.09 -10.68 7.03
C GLN A 426 19.73 -9.47 7.88
N ALA A 427 20.35 -9.33 9.05
CA ALA A 427 20.20 -8.13 9.89
C ALA A 427 18.73 -7.76 10.22
N ASN A 428 17.80 -8.72 10.18
CA ASN A 428 16.42 -8.46 10.55
C ASN A 428 16.27 -8.43 12.06
N THR A 429 15.46 -7.52 12.57
CA THR A 429 15.06 -7.43 13.99
C THR A 429 13.59 -7.78 14.11
N ILE A 430 13.29 -8.93 14.71
CA ILE A 430 11.94 -9.43 14.98
C ILE A 430 11.72 -9.42 16.50
N GLY A 431 10.84 -8.53 16.94
CA GLY A 431 10.69 -8.11 18.33
C GLY A 431 11.59 -6.92 18.67
N SER A 432 12.01 -6.80 19.93
CA SER A 432 12.85 -5.69 20.39
C SER A 432 13.69 -6.12 21.59
N LEU A 433 14.97 -5.73 21.64
CA LEU A 433 15.81 -5.97 22.82
C LEU A 433 15.41 -5.10 24.02
N GLY A 434 14.83 -3.92 23.77
CA GLY A 434 14.48 -2.94 24.81
C GLY A 434 13.03 -2.98 25.27
N THR A 435 12.16 -3.79 24.66
CA THR A 435 10.74 -3.87 25.04
C THR A 435 10.31 -5.34 25.21
N PRO A 436 10.04 -5.78 26.47
CA PRO A 436 9.45 -7.09 26.74
C PRO A 436 8.11 -7.26 26.02
N ALA A 437 7.84 -8.48 25.52
CA ALA A 437 6.64 -8.79 24.76
C ALA A 437 6.37 -7.82 23.58
N SER A 438 7.45 -7.36 22.91
CA SER A 438 7.34 -6.47 21.74
C SER A 438 6.45 -7.07 20.65
N ILE A 439 6.48 -8.40 20.48
CA ILE A 439 5.46 -9.13 19.73
C ILE A 439 4.77 -10.07 20.71
N ASN A 440 3.46 -9.89 20.85
CA ASN A 440 2.65 -10.55 21.86
C ASN A 440 1.48 -11.30 21.22
N CYS A 441 1.59 -12.62 21.13
CA CYS A 441 0.44 -13.50 20.92
C CYS A 441 -0.36 -13.56 22.22
N SER A 442 -1.25 -12.60 22.40
CA SER A 442 -1.94 -12.28 23.67
C SER A 442 -3.14 -13.16 24.01
N SER A 443 -3.58 -14.04 23.11
CA SER A 443 -4.63 -15.00 23.46
C SER A 443 -4.14 -16.00 24.51
N THR A 444 -5.00 -16.35 25.47
CA THR A 444 -4.76 -17.45 26.40
C THR A 444 -4.85 -18.82 25.73
N ALA A 445 -5.52 -18.89 24.57
CA ALA A 445 -5.61 -20.05 23.68
C ALA A 445 -5.77 -21.41 24.40
N THR A 446 -6.69 -21.54 25.36
CA THR A 446 -6.79 -22.74 26.21
C THR A 446 -7.24 -24.00 25.46
N GLY A 447 -7.92 -23.85 24.33
CA GLY A 447 -8.45 -24.96 23.54
C GLY A 447 -7.71 -25.26 22.24
N ASN A 448 -6.80 -24.38 21.79
CA ASN A 448 -6.19 -24.46 20.46
C ASN A 448 -4.68 -24.15 20.51
N GLU A 449 -3.92 -24.74 19.59
CA GLU A 449 -2.47 -24.56 19.56
C GLU A 449 -2.14 -23.16 19.07
N GLN A 450 -1.29 -22.47 19.82
CA GLN A 450 -0.81 -21.15 19.45
C GLN A 450 0.71 -21.20 19.26
N ALA A 451 1.16 -20.77 18.09
CA ALA A 451 2.56 -20.73 17.73
C ALA A 451 3.01 -19.27 17.56
N LEU A 452 4.16 -18.95 18.11
CA LEU A 452 4.83 -17.67 17.90
C LEU A 452 6.26 -17.91 17.44
N VAL A 453 6.55 -17.58 16.18
CA VAL A 453 7.84 -17.88 15.57
C VAL A 453 8.45 -16.61 14.99
N GLY A 454 9.70 -16.33 15.34
CA GLY A 454 10.43 -15.17 14.78
C GLY A 454 10.67 -15.35 13.29
N VAL A 455 11.38 -16.42 12.93
CA VAL A 455 11.62 -16.83 11.54
C VAL A 455 11.24 -18.29 11.38
N TYR A 456 10.38 -18.61 10.43
CA TYR A 456 10.08 -19.98 10.02
C TYR A 456 10.37 -20.15 8.54
N THR A 457 11.33 -21.03 8.20
CA THR A 457 11.65 -21.35 6.81
C THR A 457 11.36 -22.80 6.46
N GLN A 458 10.63 -22.95 5.36
CA GLN A 458 10.42 -24.19 4.63
C GLN A 458 11.03 -24.11 3.22
N ALA A 459 12.09 -23.32 3.03
CA ALA A 459 12.82 -23.27 1.77
C ALA A 459 13.35 -24.65 1.34
N THR A 460 13.34 -24.94 0.04
CA THR A 460 14.02 -26.11 -0.53
C THR A 460 15.29 -25.72 -1.29
N GLY A 461 15.47 -24.44 -1.62
CA GLY A 461 16.73 -23.87 -2.11
C GLY A 461 17.74 -23.58 -1.00
N THR A 462 18.73 -22.74 -1.26
CA THR A 462 19.70 -22.31 -0.23
C THR A 462 19.06 -21.27 0.70
N ALA A 463 19.26 -21.41 2.01
CA ALA A 463 18.82 -20.44 3.01
C ALA A 463 20.00 -19.90 3.81
N VAL A 464 20.16 -18.58 3.85
CA VAL A 464 21.19 -17.89 4.64
C VAL A 464 20.50 -16.98 5.64
N LEU A 465 20.64 -17.28 6.92
CA LEU A 465 20.13 -16.48 8.03
C LEU A 465 21.34 -15.93 8.80
N GLU A 466 21.69 -14.67 8.54
CA GLU A 466 22.88 -14.03 9.13
C GLU A 466 22.55 -12.77 9.94
N SER A 467 23.12 -12.64 11.12
CA SER A 467 23.03 -11.41 11.96
C SER A 467 21.60 -10.98 12.29
N ASN A 468 20.62 -11.89 12.24
CA ASN A 468 19.25 -11.57 12.64
C ASN A 468 19.13 -11.54 14.17
N THR A 469 18.29 -10.65 14.66
CA THR A 469 17.89 -10.57 16.07
C THR A 469 16.43 -10.98 16.21
N VAL A 470 16.15 -11.99 17.04
CA VAL A 470 14.80 -12.37 17.47
C VAL A 470 14.71 -12.19 18.97
N ALA A 471 13.94 -11.22 19.44
CA ALA A 471 14.00 -10.77 20.83
C ALA A 471 12.64 -10.48 21.47
N ASN A 472 12.46 -10.93 22.72
CA ASN A 472 11.32 -10.59 23.57
C ASN A 472 9.95 -10.87 22.93
N LEU A 473 9.81 -12.06 22.34
CA LEU A 473 8.54 -12.59 21.86
C LEU A 473 7.79 -13.27 23.02
N ARG A 474 6.49 -13.01 23.15
CA ARG A 474 5.65 -13.63 24.19
C ARG A 474 4.41 -14.29 23.61
N ASN A 475 4.24 -15.57 23.93
CA ASN A 475 3.02 -16.32 23.69
C ASN A 475 2.28 -16.48 25.03
N GLN A 476 1.06 -15.95 25.12
CA GLN A 476 0.26 -15.97 26.34
C GLN A 476 -0.60 -17.21 26.48
N THR A 477 -0.45 -18.19 25.60
CA THR A 477 -1.16 -19.47 25.75
C THR A 477 -0.93 -20.06 27.14
N THR A 478 -2.02 -20.51 27.76
CA THR A 478 -2.04 -21.24 29.03
C THR A 478 -2.42 -22.70 28.83
N ARG A 479 -2.54 -23.14 27.57
CA ARG A 479 -2.90 -24.50 27.21
C ARG A 479 -1.86 -25.47 27.75
N ASP A 480 -2.28 -26.46 28.52
CA ASP A 480 -1.40 -27.37 29.24
C ASP A 480 -1.34 -28.79 28.65
N ASN A 481 -2.25 -29.10 27.71
CA ASN A 481 -2.46 -30.45 27.18
C ASN A 481 -2.05 -30.64 25.71
N ALA A 482 -1.39 -29.67 25.06
CA ALA A 482 -0.95 -29.76 23.66
C ALA A 482 0.32 -28.95 23.38
N ASN A 483 0.77 -28.95 22.11
CA ASN A 483 2.08 -28.47 21.69
C ASN A 483 2.08 -26.99 21.28
N ALA A 484 1.60 -26.08 22.13
CA ALA A 484 1.78 -24.65 21.86
C ALA A 484 3.27 -24.28 22.07
N TYR A 485 3.80 -23.37 21.26
CA TYR A 485 5.25 -23.14 21.26
C TYR A 485 5.68 -21.73 20.87
N VAL A 486 6.93 -21.43 21.25
CA VAL A 486 7.65 -20.23 20.80
C VAL A 486 9.00 -20.66 20.23
N ALA A 487 9.32 -20.20 19.02
CA ALA A 487 10.62 -20.46 18.41
C ALA A 487 11.27 -19.16 17.92
N GLY A 488 12.58 -19.04 18.13
CA GLY A 488 13.36 -17.95 17.54
C GLY A 488 13.50 -18.15 16.04
N LEU A 489 14.25 -19.19 15.68
CA LEU A 489 14.47 -19.64 14.30
C LEU A 489 13.96 -21.08 14.16
N GLN A 490 13.04 -21.30 13.22
CA GLN A 490 12.51 -22.62 12.90
C GLN A 490 12.82 -23.00 11.44
N MET A 491 13.32 -24.22 11.24
CA MET A 491 13.68 -24.75 9.93
C MET A 491 12.97 -26.10 9.71
N GLY A 492 12.27 -26.28 8.59
CA GLY A 492 11.46 -27.49 8.37
C GLY A 492 11.55 -28.15 6.99
N ALA A 493 12.21 -27.55 6.00
CA ALA A 493 12.30 -28.12 4.65
C ALA A 493 13.74 -28.41 4.24
N THR A 494 13.91 -29.10 3.11
CA THR A 494 15.13 -29.80 2.69
C THR A 494 16.27 -28.89 2.17
N SER A 495 16.33 -27.63 2.60
CA SER A 495 17.35 -26.65 2.17
C SER A 495 18.76 -26.95 2.70
N THR A 496 19.76 -26.42 1.98
CA THR A 496 21.08 -26.12 2.56
C THR A 496 20.98 -24.81 3.33
N THR A 497 21.08 -24.87 4.66
CA THR A 497 20.86 -23.74 5.57
C THR A 497 22.14 -23.31 6.28
N THR A 498 22.45 -22.02 6.23
CA THR A 498 23.49 -21.40 7.05
C THR A 498 22.85 -20.49 8.09
N LEU A 499 23.15 -20.72 9.37
CA LEU A 499 22.78 -19.84 10.48
C LEU A 499 24.05 -19.22 11.04
N SER A 500 24.26 -17.92 10.89
CA SER A 500 25.46 -17.25 11.41
C SER A 500 25.16 -15.98 12.19
N LYS A 501 25.83 -15.78 13.33
CA LYS A 501 25.80 -14.51 14.10
C LYS A 501 24.39 -14.06 14.51
N ASN A 502 23.40 -14.96 14.55
CA ASN A 502 22.05 -14.59 14.97
C ASN A 502 22.00 -14.46 16.49
N LEU A 503 21.21 -13.51 16.97
CA LEU A 503 20.90 -13.31 18.38
C LEU A 503 19.44 -13.70 18.64
N ILE A 504 19.23 -14.65 19.54
CA ILE A 504 17.90 -15.04 20.02
C ILE A 504 17.84 -14.79 21.52
N TYR A 505 16.90 -13.95 21.95
CA TYR A 505 16.84 -13.46 23.32
C TYR A 505 15.41 -13.38 23.88
N GLY A 506 15.23 -13.78 25.13
CA GLY A 506 14.05 -13.38 25.92
C GLY A 506 12.70 -13.91 25.43
N LEU A 507 12.68 -15.06 24.74
CA LEU A 507 11.44 -15.72 24.32
C LEU A 507 10.71 -16.33 25.52
N SER A 508 9.37 -16.25 25.54
CA SER A 508 8.59 -16.78 26.66
C SER A 508 7.21 -17.32 26.25
N CYS A 509 6.77 -18.35 26.96
CA CYS A 509 5.40 -18.87 26.94
C CYS A 509 4.77 -18.64 28.33
N ALA A 510 3.45 -18.48 28.42
CA ALA A 510 2.74 -18.37 29.69
C ALA A 510 2.28 -19.72 30.25
N SER A 511 2.32 -20.78 29.43
CA SER A 511 1.80 -22.08 29.82
C SER A 511 2.62 -22.73 30.92
N THR A 512 1.97 -23.54 31.74
CA THR A 512 2.61 -24.40 32.73
C THR A 512 2.50 -25.88 32.35
N GLY A 513 2.05 -26.24 31.14
CA GLY A 513 1.93 -27.65 30.74
C GLY A 513 3.18 -28.20 30.07
N SER A 514 3.51 -29.46 30.37
CA SER A 514 4.75 -30.14 29.93
C SER A 514 4.89 -30.35 28.43
N ASN A 515 3.80 -30.27 27.67
CA ASN A 515 3.80 -30.51 26.21
C ASN A 515 4.20 -29.28 25.39
N ASN A 516 4.31 -28.10 26.01
CA ASN A 516 4.71 -26.89 25.31
C ASN A 516 6.25 -26.80 25.20
N LEU A 517 6.74 -25.80 24.46
CA LEU A 517 8.17 -25.51 24.43
C LEU A 517 8.50 -24.06 24.12
N VAL A 518 9.70 -23.66 24.52
CA VAL A 518 10.39 -22.47 24.03
C VAL A 518 11.74 -22.90 23.48
N ALA A 519 11.99 -22.64 22.20
CA ALA A 519 13.25 -22.99 21.54
C ALA A 519 13.92 -21.77 20.91
N GLY A 520 15.25 -21.68 21.04
CA GLY A 520 16.03 -20.68 20.31
C GLY A 520 16.12 -21.04 18.84
N ILE A 521 16.72 -22.19 18.56
CA ILE A 521 16.83 -22.80 17.23
C ILE A 521 16.01 -24.11 17.25
N TYR A 522 15.06 -24.26 16.33
CA TYR A 522 14.17 -25.41 16.23
C TYR A 522 14.24 -26.03 14.83
N THR A 523 14.70 -27.27 14.70
CA THR A 523 14.81 -27.96 13.41
C THR A 523 13.86 -29.14 13.30
N THR A 524 13.24 -29.28 12.13
CA THR A 524 12.16 -30.25 11.83
C THR A 524 12.30 -30.86 10.43
N PHE A 525 13.52 -30.94 9.89
CA PHE A 525 13.74 -31.50 8.55
C PHE A 525 13.24 -32.94 8.47
N SER A 526 12.25 -33.20 7.62
CA SER A 526 11.68 -34.54 7.47
C SER A 526 12.56 -35.48 6.63
N SER A 527 13.45 -34.94 5.81
CA SER A 527 14.36 -35.69 4.91
C SER A 527 15.83 -35.61 5.35
N SER A 528 16.64 -36.59 4.95
CA SER A 528 18.10 -36.55 5.14
C SER A 528 18.89 -35.77 4.09
N THR A 529 18.22 -35.18 3.08
CA THR A 529 18.86 -34.56 1.91
C THR A 529 19.24 -33.08 2.08
N GLY A 530 18.79 -32.42 3.16
CA GLY A 530 19.19 -31.05 3.50
C GLY A 530 20.48 -31.00 4.31
N SER A 531 20.93 -29.81 4.67
CA SER A 531 22.01 -29.65 5.67
C SER A 531 21.88 -28.33 6.42
N LEU A 532 22.42 -28.28 7.63
CA LEU A 532 22.47 -27.06 8.43
C LEU A 532 23.86 -26.83 9.02
N LEU A 533 24.39 -25.63 8.81
CA LEU A 533 25.60 -25.13 9.45
C LEU A 533 25.27 -23.93 10.33
N ALA A 534 25.37 -24.10 11.65
CA ALA A 534 25.13 -23.05 12.63
C ALA A 534 26.46 -22.61 13.25
N THR A 535 26.84 -21.35 13.05
CA THR A 535 28.09 -20.79 13.58
C THR A 535 27.89 -19.45 14.29
N ASN A 536 28.56 -19.26 15.43
CA ASN A 536 28.60 -17.97 16.15
C ASN A 536 27.20 -17.40 16.50
N ASN A 537 26.18 -18.23 16.65
CA ASN A 537 24.86 -17.78 17.09
C ASN A 537 24.85 -17.66 18.62
N ILE A 538 24.07 -16.71 19.13
CA ILE A 538 23.87 -16.50 20.56
C ILE A 538 22.39 -16.77 20.89
N VAL A 539 22.14 -17.72 21.78
CA VAL A 539 20.82 -18.02 22.30
C VAL A 539 20.82 -17.78 23.80
N SER A 540 19.99 -16.86 24.28
CA SER A 540 19.84 -16.54 25.70
C SER A 540 18.36 -16.55 26.11
N LEU A 541 17.98 -17.57 26.87
CA LEU A 541 16.60 -17.86 27.27
C LEU A 541 16.51 -18.10 28.78
N GLY A 542 15.28 -18.12 29.31
CA GLY A 542 15.01 -18.48 30.71
C GLY A 542 14.67 -17.30 31.63
N ALA A 543 15.29 -16.14 31.45
CA ALA A 543 15.11 -14.98 32.35
C ALA A 543 13.66 -14.42 32.41
N ASN A 544 12.84 -14.69 31.39
CA ASN A 544 11.47 -14.17 31.26
C ASN A 544 10.40 -15.25 31.47
N LEU A 545 10.74 -16.40 32.07
CA LEU A 545 9.80 -17.51 32.25
C LEU A 545 9.19 -17.47 33.66
N SER A 546 7.90 -17.76 33.78
CA SER A 546 7.20 -17.88 35.05
C SER A 546 6.93 -19.36 35.35
N ASN A 547 7.82 -20.02 36.10
CA ASN A 547 7.70 -21.40 36.61
C ASN A 547 7.20 -22.44 35.57
N PRO A 548 7.94 -22.63 34.46
CA PRO A 548 7.49 -23.50 33.37
C PRO A 548 7.68 -24.99 33.71
N LEU A 549 6.66 -25.83 33.49
CA LEU A 549 6.85 -27.30 33.39
C LEU A 549 7.26 -27.74 31.97
N TYR A 550 7.27 -26.82 31.01
CA TYR A 550 7.58 -27.08 29.62
C TYR A 550 9.08 -27.04 29.31
N GLY A 551 9.49 -27.60 28.17
CA GLY A 551 10.89 -27.63 27.75
C GLY A 551 11.42 -26.29 27.26
N VAL A 552 12.59 -25.88 27.75
CA VAL A 552 13.33 -24.70 27.28
C VAL A 552 14.62 -25.17 26.60
N TYR A 553 14.73 -24.92 25.30
CA TYR A 553 15.81 -25.44 24.48
C TYR A 553 16.62 -24.31 23.85
N GLY A 554 17.95 -24.36 24.00
CA GLY A 554 18.83 -23.53 23.17
C GLY A 554 18.73 -23.96 21.70
N VAL A 555 18.90 -25.26 21.48
CA VAL A 555 18.70 -25.96 20.21
C VAL A 555 17.77 -27.15 20.47
N TYR A 556 16.69 -27.24 19.70
CA TYR A 556 15.78 -28.39 19.69
C TYR A 556 15.79 -29.01 18.29
N ASN A 557 16.35 -30.21 18.17
CA ASN A 557 16.54 -30.89 16.89
C ASN A 557 15.62 -32.11 16.81
N LEU A 558 14.70 -32.09 15.84
CA LEU A 558 13.85 -33.21 15.40
C LEU A 558 14.10 -33.56 13.92
N SER A 559 15.29 -33.23 13.43
CA SER A 559 15.70 -33.29 12.05
C SER A 559 16.30 -34.65 11.68
N ASN A 560 16.02 -35.11 10.46
CA ASN A 560 16.70 -36.23 9.83
C ASN A 560 17.91 -35.80 8.98
N ALA A 561 18.14 -34.50 8.82
CA ALA A 561 19.23 -33.95 8.02
C ALA A 561 20.53 -33.80 8.84
N PRO A 562 21.71 -33.85 8.20
CA PRO A 562 22.97 -33.52 8.86
C PRO A 562 23.00 -32.07 9.33
N GLU A 563 23.27 -31.87 10.63
CA GLU A 563 23.40 -30.55 11.25
C GLU A 563 24.73 -30.41 11.98
N THR A 564 25.36 -29.25 11.84
CA THR A 564 26.65 -28.96 12.47
C THR A 564 26.59 -27.62 13.21
N TYR A 565 27.07 -27.62 14.45
CA TYR A 565 27.03 -26.47 15.35
C TYR A 565 28.45 -26.14 15.84
N TYR A 566 29.03 -25.01 15.41
CA TYR A 566 30.36 -24.54 15.86
C TYR A 566 30.30 -23.16 16.52
N HIS A 567 31.03 -22.99 17.63
CA HIS A 567 31.21 -21.69 18.29
C HIS A 567 29.90 -20.95 18.64
N ASN A 568 28.79 -21.67 18.86
CA ASN A 568 27.53 -21.09 19.30
C ASN A 568 27.53 -20.93 20.82
N THR A 569 26.97 -19.82 21.32
CA THR A 569 26.79 -19.56 22.75
C THR A 569 25.35 -19.84 23.14
N ILE A 570 25.13 -20.72 24.12
CA ILE A 570 23.82 -21.02 24.67
C ILE A 570 23.83 -20.68 26.16
N SER A 571 22.95 -19.78 26.57
CA SER A 571 22.71 -19.40 27.96
C SER A 571 21.25 -19.68 28.30
N LEU A 572 21.04 -20.63 29.21
CA LEU A 572 19.72 -20.95 29.75
C LEU A 572 19.72 -20.60 31.23
N THR A 573 18.92 -19.62 31.62
CA THR A 573 18.79 -19.21 33.03
C THR A 573 17.70 -20.05 33.70
N PRO A 574 18.00 -20.83 34.75
CA PRO A 574 17.00 -21.54 35.51
C PRO A 574 16.03 -20.54 36.17
N THR A 575 14.76 -20.90 36.24
CA THR A 575 13.73 -20.17 37.01
C THR A 575 13.42 -20.86 38.32
#